data_AF-A0AAI8W1Q7-F1
#
_entry.id   AF-A0AAI8W1Q7-F1
#
_cell.length_a   1.000
_cell.length_b   1.000
_cell.length_c   1.000
_cell.angle_alpha   90.00
_cell.angle_beta   90.00
_cell.angle_gamma   90.00
#
_symmetry.space_group_name_H-M   'P 1'
#
loop_
_entity.id
_entity.type
_entity.pdbx_description
1 polymer ?
#
loop_
_entity_poly.entity_id
_entity_poly.type
_entity_poly.pdbx_seq_one_letter_code
_entity_poly.pdbx_strand_id
1 'polypeptide(L)'
;MPNSPRDPSRDSASEHQDHQAYSNKHSAETSQSIVSPTTPKKTTAVSDADSSPLSSPPSILEEPKAISSSPPAARTSSSDTSHRISAASINTALEEVGYQPPPTAAAPAETFCICLAPADVEIDQEELTRCSNRHCGPGWFHLKCVKLPDHPPITFRWYCAQCIKKGRISGAVSGLVDHRHPQSGLCREWVKKERLREADEKKMAKALEKLESRRAKGEGDEAVENGDETGKKRKRGPERHRAVKKKKGVEKKREAAPRAMRTTRGKKAL
;
A
#
# COMPACT_ATOMS: atom_id res chain seq x y z
N MET A 1 -21.22 -62.02 11.38
CA MET A 1 -21.23 -60.88 12.33
C MET A 1 -20.19 -59.87 11.86
N PRO A 2 -20.55 -58.92 10.99
CA PRO A 2 -19.60 -57.92 10.50
C PRO A 2 -19.41 -56.80 11.53
N ASN A 3 -18.15 -56.55 11.89
CA ASN A 3 -17.74 -55.46 12.76
C ASN A 3 -17.90 -54.12 12.03
N SER A 4 -18.69 -53.22 12.63
CA SER A 4 -18.76 -51.81 12.21
C SER A 4 -17.51 -51.06 12.66
N PRO A 5 -16.90 -50.20 11.82
CA PRO A 5 -15.85 -49.30 12.26
C PRO A 5 -16.42 -48.16 13.10
N ARG A 6 -15.75 -47.86 14.21
CA ARG A 6 -16.02 -46.73 15.10
C ARG A 6 -15.59 -45.41 14.45
N ASP A 7 -16.51 -44.47 14.38
CA ASP A 7 -16.28 -43.04 14.14
C ASP A 7 -15.42 -42.41 15.24
N PRO A 8 -14.30 -41.74 14.92
CA PRO A 8 -13.62 -40.83 15.83
C PRO A 8 -14.07 -39.39 15.51
N SER A 9 -15.26 -39.03 15.99
CA SER A 9 -15.68 -37.64 16.06
C SER A 9 -15.77 -37.25 17.52
N ARG A 10 -15.25 -36.05 17.84
CA ARG A 10 -15.52 -35.25 19.05
C ARG A 10 -14.40 -35.16 20.09
N ASP A 11 -13.31 -34.50 19.71
CA ASP A 11 -12.53 -33.65 20.62
C ASP A 11 -12.06 -32.40 19.86
N SER A 12 -12.90 -31.38 19.84
CA SER A 12 -12.55 -30.03 19.38
C SER A 12 -13.47 -29.05 20.10
N ALA A 13 -13.22 -28.89 21.39
CA ALA A 13 -13.74 -27.80 22.18
C ALA A 13 -12.61 -27.27 23.06
N SER A 14 -12.35 -25.98 22.92
CA SER A 14 -11.68 -25.08 23.89
C SER A 14 -10.37 -24.44 23.40
N GLU A 15 -10.47 -23.52 22.46
CA GLU A 15 -9.58 -22.35 22.40
C GLU A 15 -10.22 -21.27 21.52
N HIS A 16 -10.71 -20.17 22.13
CA HIS A 16 -10.76 -18.80 21.59
C HIS A 16 -11.78 -17.93 22.34
N GLN A 17 -11.38 -17.42 23.50
CA GLN A 17 -11.91 -16.19 24.08
C GLN A 17 -10.75 -15.49 24.79
N ASP A 18 -9.96 -14.68 24.07
CA ASP A 18 -9.11 -13.63 24.67
C ASP A 18 -8.45 -12.74 23.60
N HIS A 19 -9.23 -12.07 22.74
CA HIS A 19 -8.70 -10.95 21.94
C HIS A 19 -9.78 -9.88 21.67
N GLN A 20 -10.28 -9.23 22.74
CA GLN A 20 -11.12 -8.01 22.62
C GLN A 20 -10.64 -6.87 23.53
N ALA A 21 -9.33 -6.69 23.70
CA ALA A 21 -8.80 -5.55 24.46
C ALA A 21 -7.53 -4.98 23.83
N TYR A 22 -7.63 -4.40 22.62
CA TYR A 22 -6.63 -3.42 22.17
C TYR A 22 -7.23 -2.42 21.17
N SER A 23 -8.19 -1.63 21.63
CA SER A 23 -8.63 -0.45 20.90
C SER A 23 -9.00 0.65 21.89
N ASN A 24 -7.98 1.37 22.36
CA ASN A 24 -8.01 2.76 22.82
C ASN A 24 -6.80 3.01 23.70
N LYS A 25 -5.87 3.84 23.22
CA LYS A 25 -5.04 4.80 23.97
C LYS A 25 -3.90 5.24 23.05
N HIS A 26 -4.02 6.42 22.46
CA HIS A 26 -2.92 7.39 22.27
C HIS A 26 -3.49 8.71 21.70
N SER A 27 -4.42 9.32 22.43
CA SER A 27 -4.50 10.79 22.50
C SER A 27 -3.77 11.18 23.78
N ALA A 28 -2.46 11.35 23.68
CA ALA A 28 -1.67 12.02 24.71
C ALA A 28 -1.17 13.33 24.11
N GLU A 29 -1.81 14.40 24.55
CA GLU A 29 -1.49 15.79 24.29
C GLU A 29 -0.02 16.03 24.64
N THR A 30 0.83 16.18 23.63
CA THR A 30 2.17 16.73 23.81
C THR A 30 2.03 18.25 23.86
N SER A 31 1.80 18.74 25.08
CA SER A 31 1.95 20.15 25.42
C SER A 31 3.38 20.58 25.14
N GLN A 32 3.54 21.44 24.13
CA GLN A 32 4.82 22.02 23.75
C GLN A 32 5.25 23.05 24.81
N SER A 33 6.19 22.68 25.67
CA SER A 33 6.99 23.64 26.44
C SER A 33 8.15 24.10 25.57
N ILE A 34 7.98 25.28 24.99
CA ILE A 34 8.96 25.98 24.16
C ILE A 34 9.93 26.69 25.10
N VAL A 35 11.04 26.05 25.47
CA VAL A 35 12.21 26.74 26.02
C VAL A 35 13.16 27.09 24.88
N SER A 36 13.27 28.39 24.64
CA SER A 36 14.11 29.00 23.60
C SER A 36 15.59 28.90 23.96
N PRO A 37 16.47 28.41 23.07
CA PRO A 37 17.90 28.68 23.18
C PRO A 37 18.23 30.06 22.59
N THR A 38 18.59 30.98 23.47
CA THR A 38 19.23 32.27 23.17
C THR A 38 20.57 32.03 22.47
N THR A 39 20.72 32.60 21.26
CA THR A 39 22.03 32.74 20.59
C THR A 39 22.48 34.20 20.66
N PRO A 40 23.79 34.48 20.84
CA PRO A 40 24.30 35.85 20.88
C PRO A 40 24.51 36.43 19.46
N LYS A 41 23.87 37.58 19.27
CA LYS A 41 24.23 38.74 18.44
C LYS A 41 25.50 38.62 17.58
N LYS A 42 25.31 38.72 16.25
CA LYS A 42 26.18 39.55 15.40
C LYS A 42 25.32 40.42 14.49
N THR A 43 25.30 41.69 14.84
CA THR A 43 24.68 42.84 14.17
C THR A 43 25.33 43.11 12.82
N THR A 44 24.52 43.18 11.77
CA THR A 44 24.76 44.09 10.64
C THR A 44 23.41 44.55 10.13
N ALA A 45 23.18 45.85 10.26
CA ALA A 45 21.99 46.57 9.87
C ALA A 45 21.92 46.74 8.35
N VAL A 46 20.73 46.59 7.78
CA VAL A 46 20.25 47.35 6.60
C VAL A 46 18.71 47.27 6.56
N SER A 47 18.11 48.40 6.92
CA SER A 47 17.02 49.13 6.27
C SER A 47 15.73 48.43 5.81
N ASP A 48 14.67 48.86 6.49
CA ASP A 48 13.28 49.10 6.11
C ASP A 48 12.88 49.12 4.63
N ALA A 49 11.72 48.48 4.37
CA ALA A 49 10.63 48.84 3.47
C ALA A 49 9.83 47.56 3.16
N ASP A 50 8.52 47.50 2.97
CA ASP A 50 7.38 48.40 3.14
C ASP A 50 6.16 47.53 2.73
N SER A 51 5.04 47.70 3.44
CA SER A 51 3.65 47.54 2.97
C SER A 51 3.16 46.25 2.24
N SER A 52 2.26 45.53 2.96
CA SER A 52 0.87 45.18 2.57
C SER A 52 0.58 44.17 1.42
N PRO A 53 -0.66 43.64 1.25
CA PRO A 53 -1.78 43.48 2.18
C PRO A 53 -2.37 42.05 2.26
N LEU A 54 -3.20 41.86 3.29
CA LEU A 54 -4.19 40.80 3.45
C LEU A 54 -5.23 40.81 2.30
N SER A 55 -5.39 39.69 1.60
CA SER A 55 -6.54 39.44 0.71
C SER A 55 -7.38 38.31 1.26
N SER A 56 -8.56 38.68 1.77
CA SER A 56 -9.64 37.79 2.15
C SER A 56 -10.16 37.00 0.94
N PRO A 57 -10.51 35.71 1.10
CA PRO A 57 -11.27 34.99 0.08
C PRO A 57 -12.77 35.33 0.15
N PRO A 58 -13.49 35.40 -0.98
CA PRO A 58 -14.92 35.63 -1.00
C PRO A 58 -15.70 34.38 -0.59
N SER A 59 -16.62 34.53 0.36
CA SER A 59 -17.72 33.60 0.61
C SER A 59 -18.68 33.62 -0.58
N ILE A 60 -18.72 32.53 -1.35
CA ILE A 60 -19.78 32.27 -2.31
C ILE A 60 -20.62 31.12 -1.74
N LEU A 61 -21.71 31.51 -1.08
CA LEU A 61 -22.87 30.68 -0.79
C LEU A 61 -23.67 30.56 -2.09
N GLU A 62 -23.47 29.48 -2.84
CA GLU A 62 -24.40 29.10 -3.89
C GLU A 62 -25.33 27.97 -3.40
N GLU A 63 -26.60 28.34 -3.37
CA GLU A 63 -27.78 27.58 -3.02
C GLU A 63 -28.07 26.52 -4.10
N PRO A 64 -28.16 25.22 -3.75
CA PRO A 64 -28.51 24.20 -4.74
C PRO A 64 -30.00 24.28 -5.09
N LYS A 65 -30.24 24.74 -6.33
CA LYS A 65 -31.53 24.76 -7.02
C LYS A 65 -32.13 23.34 -7.07
N ALA A 66 -33.29 23.17 -6.45
CA ALA A 66 -34.07 21.95 -6.45
C ALA A 66 -34.40 21.49 -7.88
N ILE A 67 -33.96 20.28 -8.24
CA ILE A 67 -34.28 19.65 -9.51
C ILE A 67 -35.55 18.83 -9.33
N SER A 68 -36.58 19.28 -10.04
CA SER A 68 -37.92 18.74 -10.20
C SER A 68 -38.00 17.21 -10.27
N SER A 69 -38.71 16.63 -9.31
CA SER A 69 -39.15 15.23 -9.26
C SER A 69 -40.19 14.97 -10.37
N SER A 70 -39.87 14.15 -11.36
CA SER A 70 -40.86 13.59 -12.29
C SER A 70 -41.59 12.40 -11.63
N PRO A 71 -42.92 12.29 -11.77
CA PRO A 71 -43.70 11.21 -11.17
C PRO A 71 -43.48 9.87 -11.89
N PRO A 72 -43.45 8.73 -11.16
CA PRO A 72 -43.39 7.42 -11.76
C PRO A 72 -44.74 7.07 -12.42
N ALA A 73 -44.72 6.83 -13.73
CA ALA A 73 -45.86 6.31 -14.47
C ALA A 73 -46.23 4.91 -13.94
N ALA A 74 -47.47 4.79 -13.45
CA ALA A 74 -48.09 3.53 -13.06
C ALA A 74 -48.22 2.61 -14.29
N ARG A 75 -47.36 1.58 -14.36
CA ARG A 75 -47.51 0.51 -15.35
C ARG A 75 -48.50 -0.50 -14.80
N THR A 76 -49.63 -0.58 -15.49
CA THR A 76 -50.70 -1.56 -15.29
C THR A 76 -50.16 -2.98 -15.37
N SER A 77 -50.36 -3.72 -14.29
CA SER A 77 -50.10 -5.14 -14.14
C SER A 77 -51.08 -5.96 -14.97
N SER A 78 -50.64 -6.38 -16.16
CA SER A 78 -51.26 -7.46 -16.91
C SER A 78 -50.79 -8.78 -16.30
N SER A 79 -51.71 -9.49 -15.65
CA SER A 79 -51.52 -10.84 -15.13
C SER A 79 -51.38 -11.83 -16.28
N ASP A 80 -50.20 -11.87 -16.89
CA ASP A 80 -49.82 -12.94 -17.80
C ASP A 80 -49.44 -14.15 -16.95
N THR A 81 -50.27 -15.19 -16.99
CA THR A 81 -50.04 -16.49 -16.38
C THR A 81 -48.97 -17.22 -17.19
N SER A 82 -47.79 -16.62 -17.24
CA SER A 82 -46.59 -17.21 -17.83
C SER A 82 -46.17 -18.31 -16.88
N HIS A 83 -46.45 -19.56 -17.26
CA HIS A 83 -45.89 -20.73 -16.61
C HIS A 83 -44.37 -20.52 -16.58
N ARG A 84 -43.85 -20.11 -15.42
CA ARG A 84 -42.42 -19.99 -15.16
C ARG A 84 -41.85 -21.39 -15.27
N ILE A 85 -41.48 -21.77 -16.48
CA ILE A 85 -40.61 -22.91 -16.73
C ILE A 85 -39.34 -22.58 -15.95
N SER A 86 -39.09 -23.31 -14.87
CA SER A 86 -37.92 -23.07 -14.06
C SER A 86 -36.68 -23.34 -14.90
N ALA A 87 -35.59 -22.61 -14.67
CA ALA A 87 -34.33 -22.87 -15.36
C ALA A 87 -33.87 -24.34 -15.20
N ALA A 88 -34.24 -24.98 -14.09
CA ALA A 88 -34.02 -26.41 -13.87
C ALA A 88 -34.80 -27.29 -14.85
N SER A 89 -36.08 -26.97 -15.14
CA SER A 89 -36.91 -27.73 -16.07
C SER A 89 -36.42 -27.66 -17.52
N ILE A 90 -35.77 -26.56 -17.92
CA ILE A 90 -35.17 -26.42 -19.26
C ILE A 90 -33.92 -27.31 -19.38
N ASN A 91 -33.09 -27.33 -18.33
CA ASN A 91 -31.89 -28.17 -18.31
C ASN A 91 -32.24 -29.66 -18.38
N THR A 92 -33.26 -30.11 -17.65
CA THR A 92 -33.71 -31.51 -17.70
C THR A 92 -34.23 -31.90 -19.09
N ALA A 93 -35.02 -31.02 -19.73
CA ALA A 93 -35.53 -31.28 -21.08
C ALA A 93 -34.41 -31.31 -22.15
N LEU A 94 -33.35 -30.53 -21.96
CA LEU A 94 -32.17 -30.54 -22.83
C LEU A 94 -31.33 -31.81 -22.66
N GLU A 95 -31.18 -32.30 -21.42
CA GLU A 95 -30.49 -33.58 -21.17
C GLU A 95 -31.24 -34.77 -21.78
N GLU A 96 -32.58 -34.75 -21.76
CA GLU A 96 -33.41 -35.83 -22.33
C GLU A 96 -33.26 -35.96 -23.86
N VAL A 97 -32.99 -34.85 -24.56
CA VAL A 97 -32.67 -34.86 -26.01
C VAL A 97 -31.19 -35.10 -26.31
N GLY A 98 -30.38 -35.46 -25.30
CA GLY A 98 -28.96 -35.75 -25.47
C GLY A 98 -28.09 -34.52 -25.72
N TYR A 99 -28.56 -33.32 -25.38
CA TYR A 99 -27.72 -32.12 -25.40
C TYR A 99 -26.72 -32.20 -24.25
N GLN A 100 -25.51 -32.68 -24.53
CA GLN A 100 -24.38 -32.39 -23.64
C GLN A 100 -23.96 -30.94 -23.87
N PRO A 101 -23.97 -30.08 -22.84
CA PRO A 101 -23.34 -28.78 -22.97
C PRO A 101 -21.88 -29.03 -23.40
N PRO A 102 -21.35 -28.27 -24.40
CA PRO A 102 -19.96 -28.40 -24.78
C PRO A 102 -19.12 -28.33 -23.50
N PRO A 103 -18.09 -29.19 -23.33
CA PRO A 103 -17.26 -29.17 -22.14
C PRO A 103 -16.88 -27.72 -21.94
N THR A 104 -17.42 -27.13 -20.88
CA THR A 104 -17.35 -25.70 -20.67
C THR A 104 -15.87 -25.45 -20.52
N ALA A 105 -15.21 -24.99 -21.60
CA ALA A 105 -13.77 -24.90 -21.67
C ALA A 105 -13.40 -24.09 -20.45
N ALA A 106 -12.83 -24.77 -19.44
CA ALA A 106 -12.85 -24.32 -18.06
C ALA A 106 -12.47 -22.85 -18.08
N ALA A 107 -13.46 -21.99 -17.78
CA ALA A 107 -13.29 -20.55 -17.97
C ALA A 107 -11.95 -20.22 -17.35
N PRO A 108 -11.00 -19.64 -18.12
CA PRO A 108 -9.61 -19.56 -17.71
C PRO A 108 -9.61 -18.99 -16.30
N ALA A 109 -9.12 -19.78 -15.34
CA ALA A 109 -9.24 -19.47 -13.92
C ALA A 109 -8.90 -18.00 -13.73
N GLU A 110 -9.84 -17.22 -13.21
CA GLU A 110 -9.81 -15.77 -13.29
C GLU A 110 -8.66 -15.26 -12.40
N THR A 111 -7.46 -15.15 -12.97
CA THR A 111 -6.28 -14.69 -12.23
C THR A 111 -6.40 -13.20 -12.05
N PHE A 112 -6.57 -12.73 -10.82
CA PHE A 112 -6.66 -11.31 -10.52
C PHE A 112 -5.30 -10.68 -10.20
N CYS A 113 -4.14 -11.34 -10.37
CA CYS A 113 -2.83 -10.73 -10.13
C CYS A 113 -1.74 -11.25 -11.08
N ILE A 114 -0.64 -10.52 -11.24
CA ILE A 114 0.51 -10.91 -12.09
C ILE A 114 1.26 -12.16 -11.61
N CYS A 115 1.10 -12.55 -10.34
CA CYS A 115 1.71 -13.77 -9.82
C CYS A 115 0.98 -15.04 -10.25
N LEU A 116 -0.18 -14.91 -10.94
CA LEU A 116 -1.02 -16.02 -11.38
C LEU A 116 -1.43 -16.96 -10.23
N ALA A 117 -1.49 -16.42 -9.01
CA ALA A 117 -2.02 -17.16 -7.88
C ALA A 117 -3.50 -17.47 -8.14
N PRO A 118 -3.96 -18.69 -7.81
CA PRO A 118 -5.35 -19.06 -8.02
C PRO A 118 -6.26 -18.30 -7.05
N ALA A 119 -7.52 -18.13 -7.44
CA ALA A 119 -8.47 -17.29 -6.71
C ALA A 119 -9.21 -17.98 -5.55
N ASP A 120 -8.91 -19.25 -5.34
CA ASP A 120 -9.38 -20.07 -4.23
C ASP A 120 -8.61 -19.80 -2.92
N VAL A 121 -7.45 -19.14 -2.99
CA VAL A 121 -6.74 -18.70 -1.79
C VAL A 121 -7.53 -17.55 -1.16
N GLU A 122 -7.93 -17.69 0.10
CA GLU A 122 -8.49 -16.59 0.88
C GLU A 122 -7.46 -15.45 0.94
N ILE A 123 -7.73 -14.38 0.21
CA ILE A 123 -6.83 -13.23 0.15
C ILE A 123 -7.45 -12.08 0.91
N ASP A 124 -6.69 -11.55 1.85
CA ASP A 124 -7.07 -10.36 2.58
C ASP A 124 -7.23 -9.18 1.61
N GLN A 125 -8.41 -8.56 1.64
CA GLN A 125 -8.71 -7.41 0.77
C GLN A 125 -7.75 -6.24 1.07
N GLU A 126 -7.23 -6.18 2.28
CA GLU A 126 -6.21 -5.23 2.73
C GLU A 126 -4.83 -5.47 2.08
N GLU A 127 -4.57 -6.63 1.48
CA GLU A 127 -3.33 -6.86 0.73
C GLU A 127 -3.47 -6.60 -0.79
N LEU A 128 -4.63 -6.13 -1.25
CA LEU A 128 -4.95 -5.98 -2.67
C LEU A 128 -5.10 -4.51 -3.09
N THR A 129 -4.45 -4.11 -4.18
CA THR A 129 -4.65 -2.80 -4.81
C THR A 129 -5.27 -2.95 -6.20
N ARG A 130 -6.13 -2.00 -6.57
CA ARG A 130 -6.78 -1.98 -7.89
C ARG A 130 -6.07 -1.03 -8.84
N CYS A 131 -5.82 -1.48 -10.06
CA CYS A 131 -5.35 -0.60 -11.14
C CYS A 131 -6.41 0.44 -11.48
N SER A 132 -5.99 1.70 -11.56
CA SER A 132 -6.87 2.84 -11.86
C SER A 132 -7.37 2.85 -13.31
N ASN A 133 -6.80 2.01 -14.19
CA ASN A 133 -7.38 1.77 -15.50
C ASN A 133 -8.51 0.75 -15.40
N ARG A 134 -9.75 1.19 -15.64
CA ARG A 134 -10.96 0.36 -15.59
C ARG A 134 -10.96 -0.81 -16.57
N HIS A 135 -10.17 -0.73 -17.65
CA HIS A 135 -10.04 -1.77 -18.67
C HIS A 135 -8.78 -2.64 -18.48
N CYS A 136 -8.22 -2.71 -17.26
CA CYS A 136 -7.07 -3.54 -16.95
C CYS A 136 -7.50 -5.00 -16.70
N GLY A 137 -6.95 -5.94 -17.47
CA GLY A 137 -7.43 -7.34 -17.59
C GLY A 137 -7.54 -8.19 -16.31
N PRO A 138 -6.73 -8.00 -15.25
CA PRO A 138 -7.03 -8.61 -13.95
C PRO A 138 -7.65 -7.63 -12.94
N GLY A 139 -7.55 -6.32 -13.18
CA GLY A 139 -8.07 -5.25 -12.32
C GLY A 139 -7.36 -5.06 -10.97
N TRP A 140 -7.10 -6.15 -10.24
CA TRP A 140 -6.53 -6.19 -8.90
C TRP A 140 -5.09 -6.69 -8.91
N PHE A 141 -4.34 -6.48 -7.83
CA PHE A 141 -2.95 -6.90 -7.67
C PHE A 141 -2.58 -6.96 -6.19
N HIS A 142 -1.78 -7.93 -5.76
CA HIS A 142 -1.20 -7.90 -4.41
C HIS A 142 -0.24 -6.72 -4.26
N LEU A 143 -0.31 -6.00 -3.14
CA LEU A 143 0.62 -4.92 -2.78
C LEU A 143 2.08 -5.38 -2.91
N LYS A 144 2.38 -6.59 -2.39
CA LYS A 144 3.70 -7.23 -2.48
C LYS A 144 4.14 -7.49 -3.94
N CYS A 145 3.23 -7.99 -4.79
CA CYS A 145 3.53 -8.27 -6.20
C CYS A 145 3.90 -6.99 -6.97
N VAL A 146 3.31 -5.86 -6.60
CA VAL A 146 3.56 -4.56 -7.23
C VAL A 146 4.57 -3.70 -6.47
N LYS A 147 5.17 -4.24 -5.41
CA LYS A 147 6.20 -3.60 -4.57
C LYS A 147 5.73 -2.29 -3.93
N LEU A 148 4.44 -2.23 -3.57
CA LEU A 148 3.90 -1.19 -2.72
C LEU A 148 4.07 -1.61 -1.26
N PRO A 149 4.58 -0.72 -0.39
CA PRO A 149 4.75 -1.01 1.03
C PRO A 149 3.40 -1.11 1.76
N ASP A 150 2.41 -0.31 1.34
CA ASP A 150 1.06 -0.25 1.92
C ASP A 150 0.08 0.34 0.88
N HIS A 151 -1.20 0.49 1.24
CA HIS A 151 -2.19 1.22 0.45
C HIS A 151 -1.83 2.69 0.29
N PRO A 152 -1.76 3.19 -0.95
CA PRO A 152 -1.51 4.60 -1.18
C PRO A 152 -2.70 5.45 -0.70
N PRO A 153 -2.46 6.69 -0.25
CA PRO A 153 -3.52 7.66 0.00
C PRO A 153 -4.49 7.78 -1.18
N ILE A 154 -5.78 8.00 -0.89
CA ILE A 154 -6.87 8.08 -1.89
C ILE A 154 -6.59 9.13 -2.99
N THR A 155 -5.78 10.14 -2.70
CA THR A 155 -5.37 11.17 -3.67
C THR A 155 -4.46 10.63 -4.77
N PHE A 156 -3.74 9.52 -4.52
CA PHE A 156 -2.87 8.90 -5.50
C PHE A 156 -3.61 7.83 -6.27
N ARG A 157 -3.38 7.80 -7.58
CA ARG A 157 -3.84 6.71 -8.44
C ARG A 157 -2.70 5.77 -8.72
N TRP A 158 -2.96 4.48 -8.58
CA TRP A 158 -2.00 3.45 -8.92
C TRP A 158 -2.34 2.82 -10.28
N TYR A 159 -1.32 2.58 -11.10
CA TYR A 159 -1.41 1.91 -12.41
C TYR A 159 -0.42 0.76 -12.47
N CYS A 160 -0.84 -0.38 -13.01
CA CYS A 160 0.06 -1.49 -13.26
C CYS A 160 1.09 -1.15 -14.36
N ALA A 161 2.21 -1.87 -14.40
CA ALA A 161 3.30 -1.63 -15.36
C ALA A 161 2.82 -1.63 -16.83
N GLN A 162 1.85 -2.50 -17.16
CA GLN A 162 1.28 -2.56 -18.51
C GLN A 162 0.48 -1.29 -18.85
N CYS A 163 -0.33 -0.80 -17.91
CA CYS A 163 -1.12 0.42 -18.09
C CYS A 163 -0.22 1.66 -18.15
N ILE A 164 0.85 1.73 -17.36
CA ILE A 164 1.85 2.80 -17.45
C ILE A 164 2.46 2.83 -18.86
N LYS A 165 2.89 1.66 -19.37
CA LYS A 165 3.51 1.53 -20.69
C LYS A 165 2.54 1.88 -21.81
N LYS A 166 1.29 1.40 -21.75
CA LYS A 166 0.25 1.69 -22.77
C LYS A 166 -0.19 3.15 -22.74
N GLY A 167 -0.43 3.70 -21.55
CA GLY A 167 -0.91 5.07 -21.35
C GLY A 167 0.15 6.15 -21.44
N ARG A 168 1.43 5.78 -21.63
CA ARG A 168 2.59 6.70 -21.62
C ARG A 168 2.61 7.60 -20.38
N ILE A 169 2.26 7.03 -19.24
CA ILE A 169 2.18 7.74 -17.96
C ILE A 169 3.61 8.00 -17.48
N SER A 170 4.10 9.23 -17.66
CA SER A 170 5.43 9.64 -17.19
C SER A 170 5.41 10.04 -15.71
N GLY A 171 6.57 9.98 -15.04
CA GLY A 171 6.70 10.41 -13.64
C GLY A 171 6.14 9.44 -12.58
N ALA A 172 5.57 8.30 -12.99
CA ALA A 172 5.06 7.31 -12.05
C ALA A 172 6.19 6.69 -11.19
N VAL A 173 6.00 6.68 -9.87
CA VAL A 173 6.93 6.05 -8.92
C VAL A 173 6.28 4.77 -8.40
N SER A 174 6.82 3.60 -8.77
CA SER A 174 6.19 2.30 -8.49
C SER A 174 4.74 2.19 -8.98
N GLY A 175 4.40 2.91 -10.05
CA GLY A 175 3.05 2.98 -10.60
C GLY A 175 2.10 3.95 -9.91
N LEU A 176 2.54 4.62 -8.85
CA LEU A 176 1.78 5.71 -8.23
C LEU A 176 1.95 7.02 -8.99
N VAL A 177 0.83 7.72 -9.14
CA VAL A 177 0.72 9.03 -9.77
C VAL A 177 -0.19 9.91 -8.93
N ASP A 178 0.27 11.11 -8.64
CA ASP A 178 -0.56 12.18 -8.08
C ASP A 178 -1.24 12.91 -9.24
N HIS A 179 -2.55 12.69 -9.40
CA HIS A 179 -3.33 13.36 -10.47
C HIS A 179 -3.59 14.82 -10.14
N ARG A 180 -3.54 15.22 -8.86
CA ARG A 180 -3.74 16.63 -8.47
C ARG A 180 -2.48 17.44 -8.74
N HIS A 181 -1.31 16.87 -8.44
CA HIS A 181 -0.04 17.56 -8.59
C HIS A 181 1.05 16.65 -9.17
N PRO A 182 1.11 16.44 -10.50
CA PRO A 182 2.03 15.49 -11.13
C PRO A 182 3.52 15.81 -10.93
N GLN A 183 3.85 17.06 -10.55
CA GLN A 183 5.22 17.51 -10.29
C GLN A 183 5.59 17.59 -8.80
N SER A 184 4.65 17.32 -7.88
CA SER A 184 4.86 17.55 -6.45
C SER A 184 5.93 16.65 -5.82
N GLY A 185 6.22 15.51 -6.44
CA GLY A 185 7.09 14.49 -5.86
C GLY A 185 6.47 13.76 -4.66
N LEU A 186 5.24 14.07 -4.26
CA LEU A 186 4.58 13.53 -3.07
C LEU A 186 4.48 12.00 -3.09
N CYS A 187 4.25 11.38 -4.25
CA CYS A 187 4.25 9.92 -4.36
C CYS A 187 5.62 9.32 -3.97
N ARG A 188 6.72 9.97 -4.36
CA ARG A 188 8.08 9.51 -4.02
C ARG A 188 8.34 9.65 -2.52
N GLU A 189 7.93 10.77 -1.94
CA GLU A 189 8.08 11.03 -0.51
C GLU A 189 7.26 10.05 0.33
N TRP A 190 6.02 9.78 -0.07
CA TRP A 190 5.18 8.78 0.58
C TRP A 190 5.82 7.40 0.54
N VAL A 191 6.24 6.89 -0.63
CA VAL A 191 6.91 5.57 -0.74
C VAL A 191 8.15 5.51 0.15
N LYS A 192 8.92 6.60 0.23
CA LYS A 192 10.11 6.68 1.08
C LYS A 192 9.75 6.64 2.57
N LYS A 193 8.73 7.41 2.98
CA LYS A 193 8.25 7.48 4.37
C LYS A 193 7.73 6.10 4.82
N GLU A 194 6.96 5.44 3.97
CA GLU A 194 6.36 4.14 4.33
C GLU A 194 7.41 3.05 4.48
N ARG A 195 8.41 3.00 3.60
CA ARG A 195 9.54 2.07 3.74
C ARG A 195 10.39 2.33 5.00
N LEU A 196 10.47 3.60 5.44
CA LEU A 196 11.15 3.92 6.70
C LEU A 196 10.35 3.40 7.90
N ARG A 197 9.01 3.55 7.87
CA ARG A 197 8.13 3.01 8.90
C ARG A 197 8.26 1.49 9.01
N GLU A 198 8.16 0.77 7.89
CA GLU A 198 8.35 -0.68 7.83
C GLU A 198 9.73 -1.10 8.38
N ALA A 199 10.78 -0.35 8.03
CA ALA A 199 12.13 -0.62 8.53
C ALA A 199 12.25 -0.39 10.05
N ASP A 200 11.58 0.62 10.59
CA ASP A 200 11.59 0.92 12.02
C ASP A 200 10.75 -0.08 12.82
N GLU A 201 9.59 -0.50 12.31
CA GLU A 201 8.79 -1.61 12.85
C GLU A 201 9.60 -2.91 12.88
N LYS A 202 10.32 -3.22 11.80
CA LYS A 202 11.21 -4.39 11.75
C LYS A 202 12.36 -4.30 12.76
N LYS A 203 12.91 -3.11 13.00
CA LYS A 203 13.93 -2.91 14.05
C LYS A 203 13.35 -3.12 15.44
N MET A 204 12.15 -2.60 15.70
CA MET A 204 11.44 -2.79 16.97
C MET A 204 11.12 -4.26 17.21
N ALA A 205 10.56 -4.97 16.22
CA ALA A 205 10.27 -6.39 16.30
C ALA A 205 11.53 -7.21 16.61
N LYS A 206 12.65 -6.92 15.92
CA LYS A 206 13.93 -7.58 16.20
C LYS A 206 14.50 -7.25 17.58
N ALA A 207 14.25 -6.05 18.09
CA ALA A 207 14.66 -5.67 19.44
C ALA A 207 13.86 -6.44 20.50
N LEU A 208 12.55 -6.61 20.30
CA LEU A 208 11.69 -7.43 21.15
C LEU A 208 12.10 -8.91 21.12
N GLU A 209 12.28 -9.49 19.93
CA GLU A 209 12.76 -10.87 19.77
C GLU A 209 14.11 -11.08 20.48
N LYS A 210 15.02 -10.10 20.39
CA LYS A 210 16.31 -10.16 21.08
C LYS A 210 16.13 -10.11 22.60
N LEU A 211 15.21 -9.31 23.12
CA LEU A 211 14.93 -9.23 24.55
C LEU A 211 14.30 -10.52 25.07
N GLU A 212 13.37 -11.12 24.34
CA GLU A 212 12.80 -12.44 24.64
C GLU A 212 13.88 -13.52 24.63
N SER A 213 14.79 -13.49 23.65
CA SER A 213 15.91 -14.43 23.60
C SER A 213 16.86 -14.30 24.80
N ARG A 214 17.12 -13.07 25.30
CA ARG A 214 17.92 -12.85 26.53
C ARG A 214 17.20 -13.38 27.77
N ARG A 215 15.89 -13.12 27.87
CA ARG A 215 15.06 -13.63 28.97
C ARG A 215 15.05 -15.16 29.01
N ALA A 216 14.94 -15.81 27.86
CA ALA A 216 14.98 -17.28 27.75
C ALA A 216 16.32 -17.90 28.17
N LYS A 217 17.42 -17.14 28.07
CA LYS A 217 18.77 -17.58 28.48
C LYS A 217 19.05 -17.40 29.97
N GLY A 218 18.12 -16.84 30.75
CA GLY A 218 18.36 -16.52 32.16
C GLY A 218 19.39 -15.42 32.35
N GLU A 219 19.71 -14.64 31.32
CA GLU A 219 20.43 -13.37 31.45
C GLU A 219 19.47 -12.35 32.06
N GLY A 220 19.18 -12.51 33.36
CA GLY A 220 18.39 -11.56 34.12
C GLY A 220 19.02 -10.16 34.05
N ASP A 221 18.17 -9.13 34.10
CA ASP A 221 18.57 -7.71 34.11
C ASP A 221 19.32 -7.27 35.39
N GLU A 222 20.09 -8.15 36.03
CA GLU A 222 20.91 -7.86 37.22
C GLU A 222 22.14 -6.96 36.95
N ALA A 223 22.17 -6.22 35.84
CA ALA A 223 23.34 -5.44 35.43
C ALA A 223 23.16 -3.91 35.38
N VAL A 224 22.01 -3.34 35.77
CA VAL A 224 21.83 -1.87 35.76
C VAL A 224 21.20 -1.35 37.04
N GLU A 225 21.80 -1.68 38.19
CA GLU A 225 21.57 -0.92 39.43
C GLU A 225 22.85 -0.52 40.16
N ASN A 226 24.02 -0.73 39.55
CA ASN A 226 25.26 -0.12 40.05
C ASN A 226 25.47 1.23 39.36
N GLY A 227 24.92 2.26 39.99
CA GLY A 227 25.37 3.63 39.83
C GLY A 227 26.86 3.73 40.18
N ASP A 228 27.72 3.56 39.18
CA ASP A 228 29.11 4.00 39.29
C ASP A 228 29.14 5.51 39.04
N GLU A 229 28.76 6.24 40.08
CA GLU A 229 28.99 7.66 40.29
C GLU A 229 30.50 7.95 40.50
N THR A 230 31.40 7.17 39.88
CA THR A 230 32.81 7.58 39.85
C THR A 230 32.99 8.57 38.71
N GLY A 231 33.04 9.84 39.11
CA GLY A 231 33.54 10.95 38.30
C GLY A 231 34.95 10.70 37.81
N LYS A 232 35.10 9.84 36.80
CA LYS A 232 36.32 9.75 36.00
C LYS A 232 36.31 10.96 35.08
N LYS A 233 36.97 12.03 35.55
CA LYS A 233 37.57 13.11 34.74
C LYS A 233 38.13 12.48 33.46
N ARG A 234 37.34 12.44 32.40
CA ARG A 234 37.81 12.10 31.07
C ARG A 234 38.70 13.26 30.65
N LYS A 235 40.00 13.09 30.89
CA LYS A 235 41.05 13.88 30.26
C LYS A 235 40.67 14.02 28.79
N ARG A 236 40.47 15.26 28.35
CA ARG A 236 40.28 15.64 26.95
C ARG A 236 41.41 14.98 26.17
N GLY A 237 41.11 13.86 25.51
CA GLY A 237 42.03 13.23 24.58
C GLY A 237 42.24 14.19 23.41
N PRO A 238 43.48 14.30 22.89
CA PRO A 238 43.80 15.27 21.86
C PRO A 238 42.90 15.03 20.65
N GLU A 239 42.34 16.15 20.20
CA GLU A 239 41.62 16.36 18.96
C GLU A 239 42.16 15.45 17.86
N ARG A 240 41.50 14.30 17.68
CA ARG A 240 41.81 13.43 16.55
C ARG A 240 41.30 14.15 15.33
N HIS A 241 42.20 14.90 14.71
CA HIS A 241 42.05 15.43 13.35
C HIS A 241 41.41 14.35 12.51
N ARG A 242 40.14 14.58 12.17
CA ARG A 242 39.33 13.70 11.34
C ARG A 242 40.01 13.69 9.99
N ALA A 243 40.86 12.70 9.75
CA ALA A 243 41.52 12.48 8.49
C ALA A 243 40.43 12.39 7.42
N VAL A 244 40.27 13.47 6.67
CA VAL A 244 39.48 13.51 5.45
C VAL A 244 40.18 12.55 4.50
N LYS A 245 39.77 11.27 4.54
CA LYS A 245 40.09 10.31 3.49
C LYS A 245 39.46 10.87 2.22
N LYS A 246 40.24 11.66 1.47
CA LYS A 246 40.03 11.95 0.05
C LYS A 246 39.80 10.59 -0.60
N LYS A 247 38.53 10.23 -0.81
CA LYS A 247 38.17 9.15 -1.73
C LYS A 247 38.67 9.62 -3.10
N LYS A 248 39.86 9.15 -3.49
CA LYS A 248 40.32 9.23 -4.88
C LYS A 248 39.18 8.66 -5.72
N GLY A 249 38.67 9.50 -6.61
CA GLY A 249 37.66 9.11 -7.58
C GLY A 249 38.18 7.90 -8.33
N VAL A 250 37.50 6.77 -8.16
CA VAL A 250 37.57 5.70 -9.14
C VAL A 250 36.81 6.24 -10.33
N GLU A 251 37.57 6.86 -11.24
CA GLU A 251 37.14 7.23 -12.57
C GLU A 251 36.76 5.92 -13.29
N LYS A 252 35.49 5.56 -13.16
CA LYS A 252 34.93 4.38 -13.80
C LYS A 252 34.85 4.70 -15.29
N LYS A 253 35.93 4.37 -15.99
CA LYS A 253 36.10 4.35 -17.45
C LYS A 253 34.80 3.80 -18.05
N ARG A 254 33.97 4.71 -18.57
CA ARG A 254 32.78 4.37 -19.34
C ARG A 254 33.27 3.85 -20.68
N GLU A 255 33.44 2.53 -20.77
CA GLU A 255 33.52 1.89 -22.08
C GLU A 255 32.22 2.17 -22.82
N ALA A 256 32.35 2.94 -23.91
CA ALA A 256 31.30 3.21 -24.84
C ALA A 256 30.91 1.89 -25.52
N ALA A 257 29.73 1.36 -25.19
CA ALA A 257 29.15 0.27 -25.95
C ALA A 257 28.92 0.73 -27.40
N PRO A 258 29.27 -0.08 -28.40
CA PRO A 258 29.07 0.26 -29.81
C PRO A 258 27.58 0.42 -30.10
N ARG A 259 27.26 1.56 -30.68
CA ARG A 259 25.93 1.98 -31.12
C ARG A 259 25.48 1.07 -32.26
N ALA A 260 24.77 -0.01 -31.95
CA ALA A 260 24.17 -0.88 -32.95
C ALA A 260 23.18 -0.09 -33.81
N MET A 261 23.48 0.02 -35.11
CA MET A 261 22.66 0.69 -36.09
C MET A 261 21.32 -0.03 -36.23
N ARG A 262 20.22 0.71 -36.07
CA ARG A 262 18.87 0.25 -36.42
C ARG A 262 18.79 0.09 -37.93
N THR A 263 18.70 -1.15 -38.40
CA THR A 263 18.22 -1.44 -39.75
C THR A 263 16.71 -1.28 -39.78
N THR A 264 16.24 -0.28 -40.54
CA THR A 264 14.84 -0.14 -40.93
C THR A 264 14.47 -1.21 -41.96
N ARG A 265 13.53 -2.08 -41.64
CA ARG A 265 12.89 -3.02 -42.58
C ARG A 265 11.52 -3.34 -42.00
N GLY A 266 10.38 -3.20 -42.66
CA GLY A 266 10.02 -2.73 -43.98
C GLY A 266 8.49 -2.83 -44.02
N LYS A 267 7.83 -1.79 -44.54
CA LYS A 267 6.41 -1.84 -44.91
C LYS A 267 6.20 -2.98 -45.90
N LYS A 268 5.23 -3.86 -45.64
CA LYS A 268 4.47 -4.51 -46.71
C LYS A 268 2.99 -4.40 -46.39
N ALA A 269 2.31 -3.70 -47.29
CA ALA A 269 0.89 -3.73 -47.47
C ALA A 269 0.51 -5.03 -48.20
N LEU A 270 -0.60 -5.62 -47.80
CA LEU A 270 -1.61 -6.27 -48.63
C LEU A 270 -2.82 -6.53 -47.73
#